data_AF-A0A849PWV2-F1
#
_entry.id   AF-A0A849PWV2-F1
#
_cell.length_a   1.000
_cell.length_b   1.000
_cell.length_c   1.000
_cell.angle_alpha   90.00
_cell.angle_beta   90.00
_cell.angle_gamma   90.00
#
_symmetry.space_group_name_H-M   'P 1'
#
loop_
_entity.id
_entity.type
_entity.pdbx_description
1 polymer ?
#
loop_
_entity_poly.entity_id
_entity_poly.type
_entity_poly.pdbx_seq_one_letter_code
_entity_poly.pdbx_strand_id
1 'polypeptide(L)'
;MVTYNEYLQSILIKILDSHSSLTQIKDTPGDLDIIKKEHLKINGFIKVISNKIDEDKIPVSDFKILKSKFQYYLDSYYFEKEIETMAPLYSNDLNRVKNMRLKILEALEDKDMMDDVKELIEKI
;
A
#
# COMPACT_ATOMS: atom_id res chain seq x y z
N MET A 1 11.26 -11.25 -22.63
CA MET A 1 11.50 -11.73 -21.25
C MET A 1 11.51 -10.49 -20.38
N VAL A 2 10.59 -10.36 -19.42
CA VAL A 2 10.52 -9.17 -18.56
C VAL A 2 11.74 -9.18 -17.64
N THR A 3 12.48 -8.07 -17.58
CA THR A 3 13.61 -7.93 -16.67
C THR A 3 13.15 -7.83 -15.22
N TYR A 4 14.04 -8.10 -14.26
CA TYR A 4 13.68 -7.96 -12.84
C TYR A 4 13.27 -6.52 -12.47
N ASN A 5 13.88 -5.51 -13.09
CA ASN A 5 13.52 -4.10 -12.91
C ASN A 5 12.13 -3.79 -13.47
N GLU A 6 11.81 -4.21 -14.70
CA GLU A 6 10.47 -4.01 -15.28
C GLU A 6 9.39 -4.71 -14.44
N TYR A 7 9.68 -5.90 -13.92
CA TYR A 7 8.76 -6.61 -13.04
C TYR A 7 8.53 -5.84 -11.73
N LEU A 8 9.59 -5.38 -11.07
CA LEU A 8 9.51 -4.55 -9.87
C LEU A 8 8.74 -3.25 -10.14
N GLN A 9 9.09 -2.51 -11.19
CA GLN A 9 8.43 -1.26 -11.59
C GLN A 9 6.93 -1.48 -11.81
N SER A 10 6.55 -2.58 -12.47
CA SER A 10 5.14 -2.92 -12.68
C SER A 10 4.34 -3.16 -11.39
N ILE A 11 5.00 -3.60 -10.32
CA ILE A 11 4.36 -3.80 -9.00
C ILE A 11 4.29 -2.47 -8.26
N LEU A 12 5.36 -1.68 -8.27
CA LEU A 12 5.40 -0.35 -7.63
C LEU A 12 4.33 0.59 -8.21
N ILE A 13 4.14 0.59 -9.53
CA ILE A 13 3.07 1.37 -10.19
C ILE A 13 1.69 0.93 -9.68
N LYS A 14 1.44 -0.38 -9.52
CA LYS A 14 0.16 -0.87 -9.00
C LYS A 14 -0.08 -0.47 -7.54
N ILE A 15 0.98 -0.35 -6.74
CA ILE A 15 0.90 0.20 -5.38
C ILE A 15 0.47 1.67 -5.45
N LEU A 16 1.09 2.48 -6.31
CA LEU A 16 0.72 3.89 -6.52
C LEU A 16 -0.71 4.05 -7.02
N ASP A 17 -1.17 3.22 -7.95
CA ASP A 17 -2.53 3.28 -8.49
C ASP A 17 -3.58 3.02 -7.39
N SER A 18 -3.36 1.99 -6.55
CA SER A 18 -4.24 1.70 -5.43
C SER A 18 -4.18 2.77 -4.34
N HIS A 19 -3.00 3.32 -4.06
CA HIS A 19 -2.84 4.45 -3.13
C HIS A 19 -3.59 5.69 -3.62
N SER A 20 -3.41 6.05 -4.90
CA SER A 20 -4.14 7.14 -5.55
C SER A 20 -5.66 6.92 -5.45
N SER A 21 -6.12 5.68 -5.70
CA SER A 21 -7.54 5.31 -5.54
C SER A 21 -8.06 5.58 -4.13
N LEU A 22 -7.28 5.27 -3.07
CA LEU A 22 -7.64 5.57 -1.68
C LEU A 22 -7.70 7.08 -1.39
N THR A 23 -6.79 7.88 -1.95
CA THR A 23 -6.79 9.35 -1.73
C THR A 23 -8.02 10.04 -2.34
N GLN A 24 -8.56 9.49 -3.43
CA GLN A 24 -9.67 10.08 -4.20
C GLN A 24 -11.08 9.70 -3.69
N ILE A 25 -11.18 8.83 -2.69
CA ILE A 25 -12.46 8.40 -2.10
C ILE A 25 -13.20 9.60 -1.48
N LYS A 26 -14.51 9.67 -1.71
CA LYS A 26 -15.37 10.81 -1.35
C LYS A 26 -16.14 10.64 -0.03
N ASP A 27 -15.89 9.55 0.69
CA ASP A 27 -16.48 9.22 1.98
C ASP A 27 -18.02 9.07 1.91
N THR A 28 -18.50 8.33 0.91
CA THR A 28 -19.90 7.99 0.64
C THR A 28 -20.27 6.56 1.08
N PRO A 29 -21.57 6.23 1.25
CA PRO A 29 -21.98 4.87 1.60
C PRO A 29 -21.45 3.84 0.58
N GLY A 30 -20.86 2.75 1.09
CA GLY A 30 -20.21 1.71 0.27
C GLY A 30 -18.69 1.89 0.10
N ASP A 31 -18.13 3.04 0.49
CA ASP A 31 -16.69 3.29 0.33
C ASP A 31 -15.82 2.39 1.22
N LEU A 32 -16.36 1.81 2.30
CA LEU A 32 -15.63 0.86 3.13
C LEU A 32 -15.18 -0.39 2.36
N ASP A 33 -15.97 -0.87 1.40
CA ASP A 33 -15.60 -2.01 0.56
C ASP A 33 -14.49 -1.63 -0.42
N ILE A 34 -14.52 -0.40 -0.95
CA ILE A 34 -13.48 0.14 -1.81
C ILE A 34 -12.17 0.28 -1.02
N ILE A 35 -12.24 0.85 0.19
CA ILE A 35 -11.10 0.96 1.10
C ILE A 35 -10.50 -0.41 1.39
N LYS A 36 -11.34 -1.40 1.75
CA LYS A 36 -10.90 -2.78 2.00
C LYS A 36 -10.15 -3.35 0.79
N LYS A 37 -10.73 -3.20 -0.41
CA LYS A 37 -10.17 -3.73 -1.64
C LYS A 37 -8.82 -3.10 -2.00
N GLU A 38 -8.72 -1.78 -1.98
CA GLU A 38 -7.48 -1.09 -2.36
C GLU A 38 -6.39 -1.29 -1.31
N HIS A 39 -6.74 -1.31 -0.02
CA HIS A 39 -5.81 -1.68 1.05
C HIS A 39 -5.26 -3.11 0.87
N LEU A 40 -6.13 -4.11 0.59
CA LEU A 40 -5.71 -5.49 0.37
C LEU A 40 -4.77 -5.64 -0.83
N LYS A 41 -5.01 -4.88 -1.91
CA LYS A 41 -4.11 -4.86 -3.07
C LYS A 41 -2.72 -4.33 -2.68
N ILE A 42 -2.66 -3.19 -2.00
CA ILE A 42 -1.39 -2.60 -1.54
C ILE A 42 -0.64 -3.59 -0.65
N ASN A 43 -1.31 -4.14 0.38
CA ASN A 43 -0.73 -5.18 1.24
C ASN A 43 -0.20 -6.37 0.44
N GLY A 44 -0.98 -6.86 -0.54
CA GLY A 44 -0.59 -7.96 -1.40
C GLY A 44 0.68 -7.67 -2.20
N PHE A 45 0.76 -6.49 -2.81
CA PHE A 45 1.92 -6.08 -3.59
C PHE A 45 3.16 -5.84 -2.73
N ILE A 46 3.01 -5.19 -1.58
CA ILE A 46 4.08 -5.03 -0.59
C ILE A 46 4.62 -6.40 -0.16
N LYS A 47 3.73 -7.36 0.17
CA LYS A 47 4.13 -8.74 0.49
C LYS A 47 4.86 -9.43 -0.66
N VAL A 48 4.48 -9.18 -1.91
CA VAL A 48 5.20 -9.73 -3.07
C VAL A 48 6.61 -9.16 -3.13
N ILE A 49 6.79 -7.85 -2.98
CA ILE A 49 8.10 -7.21 -3.00
C ILE A 49 8.97 -7.72 -1.85
N SER A 50 8.45 -7.73 -0.62
CA SER A 50 9.22 -8.14 0.56
C SER A 50 9.68 -9.60 0.51
N ASN A 51 8.86 -10.50 -0.05
CA ASN A 51 9.13 -11.95 0.02
C ASN A 51 9.69 -12.56 -1.26
N LYS A 52 9.42 -11.98 -2.45
CA LYS A 52 9.72 -12.62 -3.73
C LYS A 52 10.76 -11.89 -4.57
N ILE A 53 11.08 -10.64 -4.23
CA ILE A 53 12.10 -9.87 -4.95
C ILE A 53 13.42 -9.94 -4.18
N ASP A 54 14.39 -10.62 -4.78
CA ASP A 54 15.75 -10.69 -4.25
C ASP A 54 16.46 -9.35 -4.42
N GLU A 55 17.02 -8.84 -3.33
CA GLU A 55 17.80 -7.59 -3.34
C GLU A 55 19.00 -7.68 -4.29
N ASP A 56 19.66 -8.83 -4.36
CA ASP A 56 20.83 -9.06 -5.22
C ASP A 56 20.52 -8.94 -6.72
N LYS A 57 19.24 -9.00 -7.09
CA LYS A 57 18.79 -8.88 -8.48
C LYS A 57 18.41 -7.45 -8.87
N ILE A 58 18.38 -6.53 -7.90
CA ILE A 58 18.07 -5.12 -8.10
C ILE A 58 19.30 -4.30 -7.67
N PRO A 59 20.10 -3.78 -8.61
CA PRO A 59 21.39 -3.15 -8.30
C PRO A 59 21.27 -1.76 -7.64
N VAL A 60 20.04 -1.27 -7.42
CA VAL A 60 19.77 0.07 -6.89
C VAL A 60 19.70 0.02 -5.37
N SER A 61 20.58 0.78 -4.70
CA SER A 61 20.65 0.86 -3.23
C SER A 61 19.32 1.21 -2.57
N ASP A 62 18.55 2.07 -3.23
CA ASP A 62 17.29 2.61 -2.73
C ASP A 62 16.20 1.52 -2.62
N PHE A 63 16.32 0.44 -3.41
CA PHE A 63 15.40 -0.69 -3.30
C PHE A 63 15.51 -1.38 -1.94
N LYS A 64 16.71 -1.54 -1.40
CA LYS A 64 16.93 -2.16 -0.09
C LYS A 64 16.29 -1.32 1.03
N ILE A 65 16.41 0.00 0.93
CA ILE A 65 15.79 0.94 1.86
C ILE A 65 14.26 0.80 1.78
N LEU A 66 13.69 0.88 0.58
CA LEU A 66 12.25 0.75 0.37
C LEU A 66 11.71 -0.60 0.88
N LYS A 67 12.40 -1.70 0.59
CA LYS A 67 12.00 -3.03 1.07
C LYS A 67 12.00 -3.12 2.60
N SER A 68 12.93 -2.46 3.28
CA SER A 68 12.92 -2.38 4.75
C SER A 68 11.72 -1.58 5.29
N LYS A 69 11.33 -0.49 4.61
CA LYS A 69 10.13 0.28 4.94
C LYS A 69 8.85 -0.54 4.74
N PHE A 70 8.77 -1.30 3.64
CA PHE A 70 7.69 -2.26 3.40
C PHE A 70 7.57 -3.32 4.49
N GLN A 71 8.69 -3.89 4.93
CA GLN A 71 8.67 -4.86 6.03
C GLN A 71 8.17 -4.21 7.32
N TYR A 72 8.70 -3.04 7.68
CA TYR A 72 8.23 -2.28 8.83
C TYR A 72 6.73 -1.98 8.79
N TYR A 73 6.20 -1.59 7.62
CA TYR A 73 4.77 -1.36 7.44
C TYR A 73 3.94 -2.62 7.72
N LEU A 74 4.33 -3.77 7.16
CA LEU A 74 3.64 -5.05 7.37
C LEU A 74 3.68 -5.53 8.83
N ASP A 75 4.73 -5.17 9.56
CA ASP A 75 4.92 -5.56 10.96
C ASP A 75 4.24 -4.59 11.95
N SER A 76 3.97 -3.36 11.52
CA SER A 76 3.45 -2.29 12.40
C SER A 76 1.95 -2.05 12.24
N TYR A 77 1.37 -2.37 11.07
CA TYR A 77 0.00 -2.01 10.73
C TYR A 77 -0.85 -3.20 10.30
N TYR A 78 -2.02 -3.37 10.95
CA TYR A 78 -2.90 -4.54 10.77
C TYR A 78 -4.37 -4.13 10.57
N PHE A 79 -4.66 -3.39 9.49
CA PHE A 79 -6.01 -2.84 9.26
C PHE A 79 -7.06 -3.86 8.80
N GLU A 80 -6.68 -5.03 8.27
CA GLU A 80 -7.62 -6.04 7.77
C GLU A 80 -8.68 -6.42 8.82
N LYS A 81 -8.24 -6.71 10.05
CA LYS A 81 -9.13 -7.09 11.16
C LYS A 81 -9.98 -5.91 11.64
N GLU A 82 -9.44 -4.69 11.64
CA GLU A 82 -10.17 -3.48 12.04
C GLU A 82 -11.30 -3.18 11.05
N ILE A 83 -11.02 -3.25 9.73
CA ILE A 83 -12.01 -3.09 8.66
C ILE A 83 -13.10 -4.17 8.75
N GLU A 84 -12.73 -5.43 8.96
CA GLU A 84 -13.70 -6.53 9.08
C GLU A 84 -14.63 -6.37 10.28
N THR A 85 -14.11 -5.88 11.40
CA THR A 85 -14.90 -5.58 12.59
C THR A 85 -15.81 -4.36 12.36
N MET A 86 -15.35 -3.38 11.60
CA MET A 86 -16.12 -2.17 11.28
C MET A 86 -17.25 -2.42 10.28
N ALA A 87 -17.08 -3.33 9.32
CA ALA A 87 -18.03 -3.54 8.23
C ALA A 87 -19.49 -3.79 8.68
N PRO A 88 -19.79 -4.70 9.63
CA PRO A 88 -21.17 -4.92 10.06
C PRO A 88 -21.71 -3.83 10.99
N LEU A 89 -20.84 -3.10 11.70
CA LEU A 89 -21.25 -2.17 12.77
C LEU A 89 -21.35 -0.70 12.30
N TYR A 90 -20.48 -0.32 11.37
CA TYR A 90 -20.14 1.08 11.10
C TYR A 90 -19.95 1.40 9.62
N SER A 91 -20.32 0.50 8.70
CA SER A 91 -20.24 0.74 7.25
C SER A 91 -21.04 1.97 6.78
N ASN A 92 -22.10 2.33 7.51
CA ASN A 92 -22.91 3.53 7.24
C ASN A 92 -22.48 4.77 8.04
N ASP A 93 -21.51 4.64 8.96
CA ASP A 93 -20.94 5.77 9.70
C ASP A 93 -19.80 6.38 8.87
N LEU A 94 -20.14 7.38 8.07
CA LEU A 94 -19.20 8.01 7.12
C LEU A 94 -17.96 8.59 7.82
N ASN A 95 -18.09 9.09 9.05
CA ASN A 95 -16.95 9.62 9.80
C ASN A 95 -15.99 8.50 10.20
N ARG A 96 -16.51 7.34 10.61
CA ARG A 96 -15.66 6.18 10.92
C ARG A 96 -15.00 5.62 9.68
N VAL A 97 -15.73 5.50 8.57
CA VAL A 97 -15.18 5.06 7.28
C VAL A 97 -14.06 6.00 6.82
N LYS A 98 -14.29 7.31 6.89
CA LYS A 98 -13.27 8.32 6.60
C LYS A 98 -12.05 8.19 7.52
N ASN A 99 -12.25 8.02 8.83
CA ASN A 99 -11.13 7.87 9.77
C ASN A 99 -10.31 6.61 9.50
N MET A 100 -10.96 5.50 9.13
CA MET A 100 -10.26 4.28 8.71
C MET A 100 -9.38 4.54 7.50
N ARG A 101 -9.93 5.22 6.47
CA ARG A 101 -9.17 5.60 5.27
C ARG A 101 -7.96 6.46 5.61
N LEU A 102 -8.14 7.49 6.44
CA LEU A 102 -7.05 8.39 6.84
C LEU A 102 -5.94 7.66 7.59
N LYS A 103 -6.26 6.78 8.53
CA LYS A 103 -5.25 5.95 9.22
C LYS A 103 -4.45 5.08 8.28
N ILE A 104 -5.11 4.49 7.27
CA ILE A 104 -4.43 3.67 6.25
C ILE A 104 -3.47 4.55 5.44
N LEU A 105 -3.91 5.72 5.00
CA LEU A 105 -3.06 6.67 4.26
C LEU A 105 -1.88 7.15 5.13
N GLU A 106 -2.12 7.54 6.37
CA GLU A 106 -1.07 7.94 7.32
C GLU A 106 -0.03 6.83 7.54
N ALA A 107 -0.45 5.57 7.65
CA ALA A 107 0.45 4.44 7.78
C ALA A 107 1.26 4.17 6.50
N LEU A 108 0.68 4.42 5.32
CA LEU A 108 1.37 4.29 4.05
C LEU A 108 2.40 5.42 3.85
N GLU A 109 2.12 6.61 4.36
CA GLU A 109 3.04 7.75 4.32
C GLU A 109 4.10 7.72 5.45
N ASP A 110 3.99 6.79 6.42
CA ASP A 110 4.99 6.67 7.48
C ASP A 110 6.38 6.38 6.90
N LYS A 111 7.40 7.03 7.47
CA LYS A 111 8.79 6.97 7.02
C LYS A 111 8.97 7.31 5.53
N ASP A 112 8.13 8.18 4.96
CA ASP A 112 8.20 8.62 3.56
C ASP A 112 8.09 7.44 2.56
N MET A 113 7.43 6.35 2.94
CA MET A 113 7.43 5.09 2.17
C MET A 113 6.84 5.29 0.76
N MET A 114 5.74 6.03 0.62
CA MET A 114 5.14 6.27 -0.70
C MET A 114 5.97 7.22 -1.57
N ASP A 115 6.76 8.11 -0.98
CA ASP A 115 7.67 8.97 -1.73
C ASP A 115 8.88 8.18 -2.25
N ASP A 116 9.47 7.31 -1.43
CA ASP A 116 10.49 6.35 -1.88
C ASP A 116 9.99 5.45 -3.03
N VAL A 117 8.71 5.04 -3.01
CA VAL A 117 8.11 4.28 -4.12
C VAL A 117 8.17 5.08 -5.42
N LYS A 118 7.80 6.36 -5.39
CA LYS A 118 7.82 7.23 -6.57
C LYS A 118 9.25 7.43 -7.06
N GLU A 119 10.17 7.78 -6.16
CA GLU A 119 11.57 7.98 -6.49
C GLU A 119 12.20 6.73 -7.11
N LEU A 120 11.90 5.54 -6.57
CA LEU A 120 12.46 4.31 -7.09
C LEU A 120 11.96 4.01 -8.50
N ILE A 121 10.67 4.26 -8.79
CA ILE A 121 10.10 4.08 -10.14
C ILE A 121 10.83 4.95 -11.17
N GLU A 122 11.23 6.18 -10.81
CA GLU A 122 11.96 7.08 -11.70
C GLU A 122 13.41 6.64 -11.95
N LYS A 123 13.99 5.85 -11.04
CA LYS A 123 15.39 5.41 -11.06
C LYS A 123 15.60 4.05 -11.74
N ILE A 124 14.57 3.21 -11.88
CA ILE A 124 14.64 1.84 -12.43
C ILE A 124 14.07 1.72 -13.84
#